data_AF-A0A2V9WBA0-F1
#
_entry.id   AF-A0A2V9WBA0-F1
#
_cell.length_a   1.000
_cell.length_b   1.000
_cell.length_c   1.000
_cell.angle_alpha   90.00
_cell.angle_beta   90.00
_cell.angle_gamma   90.00
#
_symmetry.space_group_name_H-M   'P 1'
#
loop_
_entity.id
_entity.type
_entity.pdbx_description
1 polymer ?
#
loop_
_entity_poly.entity_id
_entity_poly.type
_entity_poly.pdbx_seq_one_letter_code
_entity_poly.pdbx_strand_id
1 'polypeptide(L)'
;MYSHYLLSMGRMQESLQVSKRALEHDPASPTMQLHLGFHYLTARQYDLAIPQYLKVLQADPSLPDAHNQLVVAYRQKGLLDQSVAEYLQVETLLGMTPDQIAELKAAYAKSGMRGFWLTVLEFTEASGESKISPYQIASYCAILNKKDESFEWLEKAYNAHDVGLVAIKSDSDFDNLHSDARFADLLHRLKLPN
;
A
#
# COMPACT_ATOMS: atom_id res chain seq x y z
N MET A 1 2.42 -8.01 15.12
CA MET A 1 3.19 -9.28 15.26
C MET A 1 2.42 -10.50 15.78
N TYR A 2 1.07 -10.49 15.85
CA TYR A 2 0.27 -11.72 15.83
C TYR A 2 -0.96 -11.52 14.95
N SER A 3 -1.57 -10.32 15.04
CA SER A 3 -2.58 -9.82 14.10
C SER A 3 -2.15 -9.89 12.63
N HIS A 4 -1.04 -9.26 12.24
CA HIS A 4 -0.54 -9.33 10.85
C HIS A 4 -0.25 -10.75 10.38
N TYR A 5 0.26 -11.63 11.26
CA TYR A 5 0.45 -13.04 10.92
C TYR A 5 -0.89 -13.73 10.62
N LEU A 6 -1.91 -13.51 11.46
CA LEU A 6 -3.25 -14.03 11.23
C LEU A 6 -3.87 -13.50 9.93
N LEU A 7 -3.63 -12.24 9.57
CA LEU A 7 -4.05 -11.68 8.28
C LEU A 7 -3.41 -12.37 7.09
N SER A 8 -2.09 -12.53 7.11
CA SER A 8 -1.35 -13.23 6.06
C SER A 8 -1.80 -14.69 5.89
N MET A 9 -2.31 -15.29 6.96
CA MET A 9 -2.89 -16.64 6.96
C MET A 9 -4.40 -16.66 6.60
N GLY A 10 -5.00 -15.54 6.21
CA GLY A 10 -6.42 -15.42 5.87
C GLY A 10 -7.38 -15.46 7.07
N ARG A 11 -6.87 -15.46 8.31
CA ARG A 11 -7.64 -15.53 9.57
C ARG A 11 -8.07 -14.13 10.02
N MET A 12 -8.80 -13.45 9.15
CA MET A 12 -9.15 -12.04 9.29
C MET A 12 -9.95 -11.73 10.57
N GLN A 13 -10.92 -12.58 10.91
CA GLN A 13 -11.78 -12.37 12.08
C GLN A 13 -11.03 -12.47 13.40
N GLU A 14 -10.11 -13.44 13.52
CA GLU A 14 -9.31 -13.63 14.72
C GLU A 14 -8.35 -12.47 14.92
N SER A 15 -7.73 -12.01 13.84
CA SER A 15 -6.86 -10.84 13.90
C SER A 15 -7.60 -9.57 14.31
N LEU A 16 -8.83 -9.38 13.81
CA LEU A 16 -9.67 -8.25 14.21
C LEU A 16 -10.00 -8.29 15.71
N GLN A 17 -10.31 -9.48 16.26
CA GLN A 17 -10.56 -9.64 17.69
C GLN A 17 -9.32 -9.32 18.53
N VAL A 18 -8.14 -9.76 18.10
CA VAL A 18 -6.87 -9.46 18.77
C VAL A 18 -6.63 -7.96 18.82
N SER A 19 -6.76 -7.26 17.69
CA SER A 19 -6.56 -5.81 17.62
C SER A 19 -7.58 -5.06 18.50
N LYS A 20 -8.85 -5.48 18.52
CA LYS A 20 -9.88 -4.87 19.38
C LYS A 20 -9.61 -5.06 20.87
N ARG A 21 -9.29 -6.28 21.31
CA ARG A 21 -8.94 -6.56 22.72
C ARG A 21 -7.71 -5.78 23.17
N ALA A 22 -6.71 -5.66 22.31
CA ALA A 22 -5.53 -4.87 22.63
C ALA A 22 -5.88 -3.38 22.84
N LEU A 23 -6.79 -2.83 22.03
CA LEU A 23 -7.30 -1.46 22.21
C LEU A 23 -8.23 -1.29 23.42
N GLU A 24 -8.85 -2.35 23.94
CA GLU A 24 -9.59 -2.28 25.22
C GLU A 24 -8.63 -2.04 26.40
N HIS A 25 -7.40 -2.54 26.31
CA HIS A 25 -6.37 -2.38 27.34
C HIS A 25 -5.54 -1.10 27.15
N ASP A 26 -5.20 -0.76 25.92
CA ASP A 26 -4.49 0.48 25.57
C ASP A 26 -5.18 1.17 24.37
N PRO A 27 -6.18 2.03 24.64
CA PRO A 27 -6.94 2.71 23.59
C PRO A 27 -6.12 3.68 22.74
N ALA A 28 -4.95 4.10 23.22
CA ALA A 28 -4.09 5.08 22.56
C ALA A 28 -2.95 4.42 21.76
N SER A 29 -2.87 3.08 21.74
CA SER A 29 -1.80 2.34 21.05
C SER A 29 -1.81 2.62 19.54
N PRO A 30 -0.82 3.37 18.99
CA PRO A 30 -0.79 3.69 17.56
C PRO A 30 -0.63 2.41 16.72
N THR A 31 0.16 1.45 17.20
CA THR A 31 0.37 0.17 16.55
C THR A 31 -0.92 -0.64 16.42
N MET A 32 -1.74 -0.72 17.48
CA MET A 32 -3.01 -1.47 17.40
C MET A 32 -4.03 -0.74 16.53
N GLN A 33 -3.98 0.58 16.50
CA GLN A 33 -4.84 1.40 15.65
C GLN A 33 -4.47 1.27 14.16
N LEU A 34 -3.18 1.21 13.82
CA LEU A 34 -2.69 0.84 12.49
C LEU A 34 -3.22 -0.53 12.06
N HIS A 35 -3.11 -1.54 12.92
CA HIS A 35 -3.60 -2.89 12.61
C HIS A 35 -5.12 -2.90 12.39
N LEU A 36 -5.88 -2.18 13.22
CA LEU A 36 -7.32 -2.05 13.05
C LEU A 36 -7.67 -1.34 11.72
N GLY A 37 -6.92 -0.31 11.34
CA GLY A 37 -7.04 0.30 10.02
C GLY A 37 -6.78 -0.70 8.90
N PHE A 38 -5.72 -1.49 9.01
CA PHE A 38 -5.34 -2.50 8.01
C PHE A 38 -6.38 -3.61 7.87
N HIS A 39 -7.05 -3.98 8.95
CA HIS A 39 -8.24 -4.85 8.90
C HIS A 39 -9.36 -4.29 8.05
N TYR A 40 -9.74 -3.04 8.31
CA TYR A 40 -10.81 -2.41 7.57
C TYR A 40 -10.41 -2.19 6.11
N LEU A 41 -9.14 -1.85 5.83
CA LEU A 41 -8.63 -1.66 4.48
C LEU A 41 -8.69 -2.95 3.65
N THR A 42 -8.18 -4.05 4.21
CA THR A 42 -8.22 -5.37 3.56
C THR A 42 -9.65 -5.89 3.40
N ALA A 43 -10.56 -5.54 4.31
CA ALA A 43 -11.99 -5.82 4.20
C ALA A 43 -12.75 -4.87 3.25
N ARG A 44 -12.04 -3.95 2.57
CA ARG A 44 -12.60 -2.93 1.67
C ARG A 44 -13.58 -1.97 2.38
N GLN A 45 -13.48 -1.85 3.70
CA GLN A 45 -14.28 -0.98 4.57
C GLN A 45 -13.57 0.36 4.79
N TYR A 46 -13.37 1.13 3.72
CA TYR A 46 -12.53 2.34 3.74
C TYR A 46 -13.03 3.41 4.70
N ASP A 47 -14.35 3.54 4.88
CA ASP A 47 -14.96 4.47 5.84
C ASP A 47 -14.59 4.17 7.29
N LEU A 48 -14.28 2.91 7.60
CA LEU A 48 -13.82 2.50 8.92
C LEU A 48 -12.30 2.56 9.04
N ALA A 49 -11.57 2.32 7.94
CA ALA A 49 -10.11 2.32 7.88
C ALA A 49 -9.50 3.72 8.04
N ILE A 50 -9.96 4.68 7.23
CA ILE A 50 -9.41 6.04 7.17
C ILE A 50 -9.35 6.70 8.56
N PRO A 51 -10.43 6.69 9.38
CA PRO A 51 -10.37 7.28 10.71
C PRO A 51 -9.35 6.64 11.65
N GLN A 52 -8.99 5.36 11.48
CA GLN A 52 -7.97 4.75 12.32
C GLN A 52 -6.58 5.28 11.97
N TYR A 53 -6.25 5.35 10.68
CA TYR A 53 -4.96 5.89 10.25
C TYR A 53 -4.81 7.38 10.58
N LEU A 54 -5.88 8.17 10.47
CA LEU A 54 -5.86 9.57 10.88
C LEU A 54 -5.59 9.74 12.39
N LYS A 55 -6.11 8.85 13.25
CA LYS A 55 -5.79 8.89 14.69
C LYS A 55 -4.33 8.54 14.97
N VAL A 56 -3.74 7.62 14.20
CA VAL A 56 -2.30 7.33 14.29
C VAL A 56 -1.50 8.59 13.95
N LEU A 57 -1.86 9.30 12.89
CA LEU A 57 -1.23 10.55 12.49
C LEU A 57 -1.47 11.72 13.46
N GLN A 58 -2.52 11.68 14.29
CA GLN A 58 -2.67 12.66 15.38
C GLN A 58 -1.60 12.49 16.45
N ALA A 59 -1.11 11.26 16.67
CA ALA A 59 -0.06 10.97 17.64
C ALA A 59 1.35 11.14 17.04
N ASP A 60 1.54 10.67 15.80
CA ASP A 60 2.78 10.85 15.03
C ASP A 60 2.46 11.27 13.59
N PRO A 61 2.47 12.59 13.31
CA PRO A 61 2.17 13.12 11.98
C PRO A 61 3.19 12.76 10.90
N SER A 62 4.32 12.14 11.27
CA SER A 62 5.41 11.81 10.34
C SER A 62 5.48 10.32 10.01
N LEU A 63 4.58 9.49 10.57
CA LEU A 63 4.65 8.04 10.45
C LEU A 63 4.33 7.58 9.02
N PRO A 64 5.32 7.12 8.23
CA PRO A 64 5.09 6.82 6.81
C PRO A 64 4.09 5.70 6.57
N ASP A 65 4.05 4.71 7.47
CA ASP A 65 3.12 3.59 7.38
C ASP A 65 1.66 4.05 7.36
N ALA A 66 1.28 5.00 8.22
CA ALA A 66 -0.10 5.49 8.26
C ALA A 66 -0.47 6.26 6.99
N HIS A 67 0.44 7.11 6.49
CA HIS A 67 0.24 7.81 5.23
C HIS A 67 0.13 6.86 4.04
N ASN A 68 1.01 5.87 3.92
CA ASN A 68 0.97 4.88 2.84
C ASN A 68 -0.36 4.11 2.82
N GLN A 69 -0.88 3.73 3.98
CA GLN A 69 -2.18 3.08 4.04
C GLN A 69 -3.34 4.03 3.69
N LEU A 70 -3.24 5.32 4.02
CA LEU A 70 -4.21 6.34 3.59
C LEU A 70 -4.19 6.57 2.08
N VAL A 71 -3.02 6.54 1.43
CA VAL A 71 -2.89 6.60 -0.04
C VAL A 71 -3.73 5.50 -0.69
N VAL A 72 -3.60 4.26 -0.20
CA VAL A 72 -4.41 3.13 -0.70
C VAL A 72 -5.89 3.33 -0.37
N ALA A 73 -6.23 3.63 0.89
CA ALA A 73 -7.62 3.78 1.34
C ALA A 73 -8.38 4.88 0.59
N TYR A 74 -7.75 6.04 0.41
CA TYR A 74 -8.34 7.16 -0.32
C TYR A 74 -8.48 6.87 -1.81
N ARG A 75 -7.47 6.29 -2.46
CA ARG A 75 -7.55 5.90 -3.88
C ARG A 75 -8.71 4.95 -4.11
N GLN A 76 -8.82 3.90 -3.30
CA GLN A 76 -9.85 2.88 -3.46
C GLN A 76 -11.25 3.40 -3.14
N LYS A 77 -11.36 4.40 -2.25
CA LYS A 77 -12.62 5.12 -1.99
C LYS A 77 -12.97 6.15 -3.08
N GLY A 78 -12.06 6.42 -4.03
CA GLY A 78 -12.24 7.45 -5.07
C GLY A 78 -11.91 8.88 -4.62
N LEU A 79 -11.29 9.04 -3.45
CA LEU A 79 -10.86 10.32 -2.88
C LEU A 79 -9.45 10.66 -3.37
N LEU A 80 -9.33 10.90 -4.67
CA LEU A 80 -8.03 10.95 -5.36
C LEU A 80 -7.15 12.13 -4.91
N ASP A 81 -7.74 13.30 -4.65
CA ASP A 81 -7.00 14.48 -4.19
C ASP A 81 -6.35 14.23 -2.82
N GLN A 82 -7.08 13.61 -1.89
CA GLN A 82 -6.52 13.21 -0.60
C GLN A 82 -5.43 12.15 -0.77
N SER A 83 -5.64 11.16 -1.64
CA SER A 83 -4.61 10.15 -1.93
C SER A 83 -3.30 10.78 -2.42
N VAL A 84 -3.37 11.76 -3.33
CA VAL A 84 -2.18 12.46 -3.84
C VAL A 84 -1.52 13.28 -2.74
N ALA A 85 -2.30 13.98 -1.93
CA ALA A 85 -1.76 14.78 -0.82
C ALA A 85 -0.96 13.93 0.18
N GLU A 86 -1.49 12.76 0.58
CA GLU A 86 -0.81 11.85 1.50
C GLU A 86 0.48 11.28 0.91
N TYR A 87 0.47 10.92 -0.38
CA TYR A 87 1.67 10.42 -1.06
C TYR A 87 2.77 11.49 -1.09
N LEU A 88 2.42 12.71 -1.50
CA LEU A 88 3.37 13.82 -1.58
C LEU A 88 3.95 14.19 -0.21
N GLN A 89 3.16 14.05 0.86
CA GLN A 89 3.62 14.27 2.22
C GLN A 89 4.76 13.30 2.57
N VAL A 90 4.57 12.00 2.30
CA VAL A 90 5.61 10.97 2.55
C VAL A 90 6.85 11.24 1.72
N GLU A 91 6.70 11.45 0.41
CA GLU A 91 7.85 11.68 -0.48
C GLU A 91 8.63 12.94 -0.11
N THR A 92 7.94 13.99 0.36
CA THR A 92 8.60 15.20 0.88
C THR A 92 9.45 14.87 2.11
N LEU A 93 8.94 14.04 3.03
CA LEU A 93 9.70 13.58 4.21
C LEU A 93 10.89 12.68 3.82
N LEU A 94 10.76 11.91 2.75
CA LEU A 94 11.82 11.06 2.18
C LEU A 94 12.83 11.84 1.32
N GLY A 95 12.65 13.15 1.16
CA GLY A 95 13.62 14.05 0.54
C GLY A 95 13.40 14.31 -0.95
N MET A 96 12.22 14.02 -1.48
CA MET A 96 11.84 14.44 -2.84
C MET A 96 11.89 15.98 -2.95
N THR A 97 12.47 16.50 -4.02
CA THR A 97 12.70 17.95 -4.15
C THR A 97 11.39 18.71 -4.42
N PRO A 98 11.32 20.01 -4.11
CA PRO A 98 10.15 20.83 -4.45
C PRO A 98 9.78 20.78 -5.94
N ASP A 99 10.77 20.65 -6.82
CA ASP A 99 10.56 20.55 -8.28
C ASP A 99 9.92 19.21 -8.66
N GLN A 100 10.40 18.10 -8.09
CA GLN A 100 9.80 16.77 -8.29
C GLN A 100 8.35 16.73 -7.76
N ILE A 101 8.10 17.32 -6.59
CA ILE A 101 6.76 17.44 -6.02
C ILE A 101 5.85 18.29 -6.92
N ALA A 102 6.36 19.39 -7.50
CA ALA A 102 5.60 20.23 -8.42
C ALA A 102 5.28 19.48 -9.73
N GLU A 103 6.21 18.68 -10.24
CA GLU A 103 6.03 17.86 -11.43
C GLU A 103 4.94 16.80 -11.22
N LEU A 104 4.93 16.10 -10.09
CA LEU A 104 3.86 15.16 -9.74
C LEU A 104 2.49 15.83 -9.67
N LYS A 105 2.40 17.01 -9.05
CA LYS A 105 1.15 17.79 -9.00
C LYS A 105 0.69 18.21 -10.39
N ALA A 106 1.61 18.62 -11.26
CA ALA A 106 1.30 19.01 -12.63
C ALA A 106 0.83 17.80 -13.46
N ALA A 107 1.47 16.64 -13.31
CA ALA A 107 1.09 15.40 -13.96
C ALA A 107 -0.32 14.95 -13.54
N TYR A 108 -0.62 15.05 -12.24
CA TYR A 108 -1.96 14.79 -11.71
C TYR A 108 -3.00 15.77 -12.28
N ALA A 109 -2.72 17.08 -12.29
CA ALA A 109 -3.64 18.08 -12.84
C ALA A 109 -3.92 17.88 -14.34
N LYS A 110 -2.93 17.39 -15.10
CA LYS A 110 -3.03 17.18 -16.54
C LYS A 110 -3.78 15.91 -16.92
N SER A 111 -3.51 14.80 -16.23
CA SER A 111 -3.93 13.45 -16.67
C SER A 111 -4.52 12.60 -15.54
N GLY A 112 -4.87 13.21 -14.40
CA GLY A 112 -5.40 12.55 -13.22
C GLY A 112 -4.42 11.54 -12.63
N MET A 113 -4.97 10.53 -11.93
CA MET A 113 -4.17 9.49 -11.28
C MET A 113 -3.25 8.73 -12.23
N ARG A 114 -3.65 8.55 -13.49
CA ARG A 114 -2.78 7.90 -14.48
C ARG A 114 -1.51 8.71 -14.72
N GLY A 115 -1.63 10.03 -14.91
CA GLY A 115 -0.47 10.91 -15.06
C GLY A 115 0.43 10.88 -13.85
N PHE A 116 -0.19 10.99 -12.66
CA PHE A 116 0.52 10.94 -11.40
C PHE A 116 1.39 9.68 -11.25
N TRP A 117 0.80 8.49 -11.39
CA TRP A 117 1.54 7.23 -11.22
C TRP A 117 2.55 6.95 -12.34
N LEU A 118 2.33 7.47 -13.56
CA LEU A 118 3.33 7.40 -14.63
C LEU A 118 4.58 8.20 -14.24
N THR A 119 4.41 9.42 -13.77
CA THR A 119 5.54 10.26 -13.34
C THR A 119 6.23 9.71 -12.10
N VAL A 120 5.49 9.13 -11.14
CA VAL A 120 6.10 8.38 -10.02
C VAL A 120 6.99 7.27 -10.56
N LEU A 121 6.48 6.45 -11.49
CA LEU A 121 7.23 5.34 -12.09
C LEU A 121 8.50 5.84 -12.80
N GLU A 122 8.40 6.91 -13.60
CA GLU A 122 9.54 7.53 -14.28
C GLU A 122 10.63 7.98 -13.29
N PHE A 123 10.24 8.59 -12.16
CA PHE A 123 11.19 8.95 -11.11
C PHE A 123 11.84 7.74 -10.44
N THR A 124 11.08 6.66 -10.24
CA THR A 124 11.63 5.42 -9.67
C THR A 124 12.68 4.79 -10.60
N GLU A 125 12.40 4.75 -11.90
CA GLU A 125 13.32 4.21 -12.91
C GLU A 125 14.59 5.06 -13.03
N ALA A 126 14.44 6.39 -13.03
CA ALA A 126 15.56 7.33 -13.09
C ALA A 126 16.47 7.29 -11.85
N SER A 127 15.91 6.96 -10.68
CA SER A 127 16.65 6.90 -9.41
C SER A 127 17.48 5.61 -9.24
N GLY A 128 17.27 4.62 -10.11
CA GLY A 128 17.93 3.31 -10.10
C GLY A 128 17.28 2.31 -9.14
N GLU A 129 17.25 1.02 -9.54
CA GLU A 129 16.52 -0.07 -8.88
C GLU A 129 16.95 -0.36 -7.42
N SER A 130 18.04 0.24 -6.92
CA SER A 130 18.60 -0.12 -5.60
C SER A 130 17.95 0.59 -4.41
N LYS A 131 17.09 1.58 -4.63
CA LYS A 131 16.50 2.40 -3.55
C LYS A 131 15.04 2.09 -3.26
N ILE A 132 14.35 1.43 -4.17
CA ILE A 132 12.91 1.22 -4.11
C ILE A 132 12.64 -0.27 -4.16
N SER A 133 11.72 -0.73 -3.32
CA SER A 133 11.32 -2.14 -3.28
C SER A 133 10.76 -2.57 -4.65
N PRO A 134 11.22 -3.70 -5.22
CA PRO A 134 10.62 -4.28 -6.42
C PRO A 134 9.10 -4.49 -6.29
N TYR A 135 8.60 -4.79 -5.10
CA TYR A 135 7.16 -4.91 -4.81
C TYR A 135 6.42 -3.57 -5.02
N GLN A 136 7.01 -2.46 -4.57
CA GLN A 136 6.41 -1.13 -4.78
C GLN A 136 6.33 -0.77 -6.26
N ILE A 137 7.39 -1.03 -7.02
CA ILE A 137 7.40 -0.79 -8.48
C ILE A 137 6.34 -1.68 -9.17
N ALA A 138 6.22 -2.94 -8.75
CA ALA A 138 5.18 -3.83 -9.23
C ALA A 138 3.76 -3.28 -8.98
N SER A 139 3.51 -2.70 -7.80
CA SER A 139 2.24 -2.06 -7.46
C SER A 139 1.96 -0.86 -8.38
N TYR A 140 2.95 0.01 -8.63
CA TYR A 140 2.77 1.14 -9.54
C TYR A 140 2.41 0.69 -10.97
N CYS A 141 3.08 -0.35 -11.47
CA CYS A 141 2.74 -0.98 -12.75
C CYS A 141 1.32 -1.57 -12.73
N ALA A 142 0.92 -2.23 -11.65
CA ALA A 142 -0.41 -2.81 -11.50
C ALA A 142 -1.50 -1.72 -11.52
N ILE A 143 -1.33 -0.63 -10.77
CA ILE A 143 -2.22 0.54 -10.75
C ILE A 143 -2.36 1.16 -12.15
N LEU A 144 -1.27 1.19 -12.93
CA LEU A 144 -1.25 1.68 -14.32
C LEU A 144 -1.81 0.69 -15.35
N ASN A 145 -2.24 -0.49 -14.90
CA ASN A 145 -2.70 -1.63 -15.69
C ASN A 145 -1.64 -2.20 -16.66
N LYS A 146 -0.36 -2.00 -16.34
CA LYS A 146 0.81 -2.55 -17.03
C LYS A 146 1.11 -3.95 -16.47
N LYS A 147 0.25 -4.93 -16.80
CA LYS A 147 0.26 -6.25 -16.17
C LYS A 147 1.58 -7.01 -16.34
N ASP A 148 2.13 -7.03 -17.55
CA ASP A 148 3.36 -7.77 -17.82
C ASP A 148 4.57 -7.20 -17.08
N GLU A 149 4.74 -5.86 -17.13
CA GLU A 149 5.75 -5.16 -16.33
C GLU A 149 5.56 -5.41 -14.83
N SER A 150 4.31 -5.42 -14.35
CA SER A 150 4.02 -5.73 -12.94
C SER A 150 4.50 -7.13 -12.55
N PHE A 151 4.24 -8.15 -13.37
CA PHE A 151 4.72 -9.51 -13.11
C PHE A 151 6.24 -9.63 -13.15
N GLU A 152 6.91 -8.93 -14.07
CA GLU A 152 8.39 -8.90 -14.09
C GLU A 152 8.96 -8.36 -12.76
N TRP A 153 8.37 -7.30 -12.24
CA TRP A 153 8.75 -6.74 -10.95
C TRP A 153 8.34 -7.61 -9.75
N LEU A 154 7.21 -8.31 -9.82
CA LEU A 154 6.82 -9.30 -8.80
C LEU A 154 7.80 -10.49 -8.75
N GLU A 155 8.31 -10.94 -9.89
CA GLU A 155 9.35 -11.98 -9.93
C GLU A 155 10.68 -11.48 -9.33
N LYS A 156 11.07 -10.23 -9.62
CA LYS A 156 12.20 -9.58 -8.94
C LYS A 156 11.98 -9.52 -7.43
N ALA A 157 10.79 -9.13 -6.98
CA ALA A 157 10.41 -9.08 -5.57
C ALA A 157 10.49 -10.47 -4.93
N TYR A 158 10.03 -11.51 -5.61
CA TYR A 158 10.07 -12.89 -5.13
C TYR A 158 11.50 -13.36 -4.93
N ASN A 159 12.36 -13.14 -5.92
CA ASN A 159 13.78 -13.53 -5.84
C ASN A 159 14.53 -12.75 -4.75
N ALA A 160 14.16 -11.48 -4.52
CA ALA A 160 14.69 -10.65 -3.46
C ALA A 160 14.12 -10.97 -2.06
N HIS A 161 13.16 -11.89 -1.95
CA HIS A 161 12.43 -12.18 -0.70
C HIS A 161 11.80 -10.92 -0.10
N ASP A 162 11.24 -10.07 -0.96
CA ASP A 162 10.65 -8.80 -0.55
C ASP A 162 9.48 -9.04 0.43
N VAL A 163 9.52 -8.34 1.56
CA VAL A 163 8.55 -8.48 2.64
C VAL A 163 7.13 -8.06 2.22
N GLY A 164 7.00 -7.20 1.20
CA GLY A 164 5.70 -6.74 0.68
C GLY A 164 4.84 -7.89 0.15
N LEU A 165 5.46 -8.96 -0.36
CA LEU A 165 4.76 -10.11 -0.93
C LEU A 165 3.87 -10.84 0.07
N VAL A 166 4.10 -10.66 1.38
CA VAL A 166 3.27 -11.22 2.44
C VAL A 166 1.82 -10.71 2.39
N ALA A 167 1.60 -9.51 1.84
CA ALA A 167 0.29 -8.88 1.73
C ALA A 167 -0.36 -8.97 0.34
N ILE A 168 0.35 -9.52 -0.66
CA ILE A 168 -0.02 -9.43 -2.09
C ILE A 168 -1.45 -9.90 -2.39
N LYS A 169 -1.94 -10.94 -1.71
CA LYS A 169 -3.30 -11.49 -1.90
C LYS A 169 -4.40 -10.49 -1.47
N SER A 170 -4.12 -9.67 -0.48
CA SER A 170 -5.09 -8.73 0.12
C SER A 170 -4.93 -7.29 -0.39
N ASP A 171 -3.82 -7.02 -1.04
CA ASP A 171 -3.47 -5.71 -1.57
C ASP A 171 -4.32 -5.39 -2.80
N SER A 172 -5.09 -4.32 -2.71
CA SER A 172 -6.00 -3.89 -3.79
C SER A 172 -5.31 -3.49 -5.07
N ASP A 173 -4.02 -3.16 -5.02
CA ASP A 173 -3.32 -2.67 -6.20
C ASP A 173 -3.11 -3.78 -7.23
N PHE A 174 -3.13 -5.04 -6.80
CA PHE A 174 -3.01 -6.21 -7.65
C PHE A 174 -4.34 -6.88 -7.98
N ASP A 175 -5.49 -6.28 -7.64
CA ASP A 175 -6.82 -6.83 -7.93
C ASP A 175 -7.00 -7.12 -9.44
N ASN A 176 -6.38 -6.30 -10.30
CA ASN A 176 -6.41 -6.50 -11.77
C ASN A 176 -5.53 -7.68 -12.27
N LEU A 177 -4.71 -8.26 -11.41
CA LEU A 177 -3.87 -9.43 -11.70
C LEU A 177 -4.47 -10.74 -11.20
N HIS A 178 -5.46 -10.70 -10.29
CA HIS A 178 -6.03 -11.89 -9.65
C HIS A 178 -6.60 -12.94 -10.62
N SER A 179 -7.04 -12.52 -11.80
CA SER A 179 -7.57 -13.44 -12.84
C SER A 179 -6.48 -14.06 -13.72
N ASP A 180 -5.22 -13.62 -13.62
CA ASP A 180 -4.10 -14.10 -14.43
C ASP A 180 -3.48 -15.35 -13.80
N ALA A 181 -3.18 -16.37 -14.63
CA ALA A 181 -2.62 -17.63 -14.16
C ALA A 181 -1.26 -17.46 -13.46
N ARG A 182 -0.47 -16.44 -13.85
CA ARG A 182 0.81 -16.12 -13.20
C ARG A 182 0.64 -15.71 -11.74
N PHE A 183 -0.49 -15.07 -11.40
CA PHE A 183 -0.76 -14.67 -10.02
C PHE A 183 -1.01 -15.89 -9.13
N ALA A 184 -1.78 -16.86 -9.62
CA ALA A 184 -2.02 -18.12 -8.90
C ALA A 184 -0.73 -18.93 -8.71
N ASP A 185 0.15 -18.97 -9.72
CA ASP A 185 1.48 -19.59 -9.59
C ASP A 185 2.34 -18.91 -8.52
N LEU A 186 2.37 -17.58 -8.52
CA LEU A 186 3.11 -16.79 -7.54
C LEU A 186 2.62 -17.06 -6.11
N LEU A 187 1.29 -17.06 -5.88
CA LEU A 187 0.72 -17.39 -4.56
C LEU A 187 1.11 -18.80 -4.10
N HIS A 188 1.06 -19.78 -5.00
CA HIS A 188 1.44 -21.16 -4.72
C HIS A 188 2.93 -21.25 -4.32
N ARG A 189 3.83 -20.57 -5.05
CA ARG A 189 5.26 -20.49 -4.73
C ARG A 189 5.53 -19.81 -3.38
N LEU A 190 4.74 -18.79 -3.04
CA LEU A 190 4.78 -18.11 -1.74
C LEU A 190 4.14 -18.92 -0.59
N LYS A 191 3.54 -20.08 -0.89
CA LYS A 191 2.78 -20.93 0.06
C LYS A 191 1.63 -20.17 0.73
N LEU A 192 1.07 -19.19 0.03
CA LEU A 192 -0.15 -18.51 0.45
C LEU A 192 -1.35 -19.32 -0.04
N PRO A 193 -2.46 -19.35 0.72
CA PRO A 193 -3.67 -20.05 0.27
C PRO A 193 -4.20 -19.40 -1.00
N ASN A 194 -4.67 -20.21 -1.95
CA ASN A 194 -5.46 -19.74 -3.11
C ASN A 194 -6.83 -19.24 -2.65
#